data_AF-A0A925D8V7-F1
#
_entry.id   AF-A0A925D8V7-F1
#
_cell.length_a   1.000
_cell.length_b   1.000
_cell.length_c   1.000
_cell.angle_alpha   90.00
_cell.angle_beta   90.00
_cell.angle_gamma   90.00
#
_symmetry.space_group_name_H-M   'P 1'
#
loop_
_entity.id
_entity.type
_entity.pdbx_description
1 polymer ?
#
loop_
_entity_poly.entity_id
_entity_poly.type
_entity_poly.pdbx_seq_one_letter_code
_entity_poly.pdbx_strand_id
1 'polypeptide(L)'
;LDLLSGGNGATLLPGPSGDVAGLADFVSDLVIKAGLETSLAALDVEKLRLPDLAGEAVKQWTSRFNPRKVEEAELLSLYQAAF
;
A
#
# COMPACT_ATOMS: atom_id res chain seq x y z
N LEU A 1 8.85 19.01 -9.09
CA LEU A 1 8.85 17.88 -8.15
C LEU A 1 9.66 16.77 -8.80
N ASP A 2 10.87 16.49 -8.33
CA ASP A 2 11.70 15.43 -8.89
C ASP A 2 11.33 14.09 -8.21
N LEU A 3 10.36 13.40 -8.83
CA LEU A 3 9.84 12.12 -8.34
C LEU A 3 10.91 11.02 -8.38
N LEU A 4 11.94 11.14 -9.22
CA LEU A 4 12.90 10.08 -9.50
C LEU A 4 14.19 10.18 -8.67
N SER A 5 14.46 11.32 -8.03
CA SER A 5 15.67 11.52 -7.23
C SER A 5 15.48 11.19 -5.75
N GLY A 6 16.18 10.18 -5.22
CA GLY A 6 16.13 9.86 -3.79
C GLY A 6 16.78 10.94 -2.93
N GLY A 7 16.27 11.11 -1.69
CA GLY A 7 16.67 12.19 -0.77
C GLY A 7 18.14 12.22 -0.37
N ASN A 8 18.92 11.19 -0.70
CA ASN A 8 20.35 11.06 -0.38
C ASN A 8 21.25 10.93 -1.62
N GLY A 9 20.79 11.31 -2.81
CA GLY A 9 21.54 11.12 -4.06
C GLY A 9 21.60 9.65 -4.53
N ALA A 10 20.85 8.77 -3.89
CA ALA A 10 20.62 7.40 -4.35
C ALA A 10 19.47 7.40 -5.37
N THR A 11 19.69 6.74 -6.50
CA THR A 11 18.64 6.46 -7.48
C THR A 11 17.52 5.68 -6.80
N LEU A 12 16.29 6.20 -6.82
CA LEU A 12 15.12 5.49 -6.31
C LEU A 12 14.67 4.34 -7.20
N LEU A 13 15.18 4.27 -8.43
CA LEU A 13 14.96 3.11 -9.28
C LEU A 13 15.47 1.89 -8.52
N PRO A 14 14.64 0.84 -8.35
CA PRO A 14 15.10 -0.39 -7.74
C PRO A 14 16.38 -0.83 -8.46
N GLY A 15 17.47 -0.93 -7.69
CA GLY A 15 18.75 -1.35 -8.22
C GLY A 15 18.62 -2.74 -8.87
N PRO A 16 19.53 -3.12 -9.79
CA PRO A 16 19.48 -4.38 -10.54
C PRO A 16 19.49 -5.66 -9.67
N SER A 17 19.67 -5.54 -8.35
CA SER A 17 19.47 -6.63 -7.37
C SER A 17 18.00 -7.01 -7.14
N GLY A 18 17.02 -6.23 -7.58
CA GLY A 18 15.68 -6.69 -7.95
C GLY A 18 14.88 -7.54 -6.95
N ASP A 19 14.88 -7.20 -5.66
CA ASP A 19 14.03 -7.89 -4.67
C ASP A 19 12.68 -7.17 -4.50
N VAL A 20 11.61 -7.93 -4.21
CA VAL A 20 10.23 -7.47 -4.04
C VAL A 20 10.13 -6.37 -2.98
N ALA A 21 10.96 -6.44 -1.94
CA ALA A 21 11.05 -5.42 -0.90
C ALA A 21 11.47 -4.04 -1.46
N GLY A 22 12.47 -4.00 -2.35
CA GLY A 22 12.94 -2.74 -2.93
C GLY A 22 11.90 -2.06 -3.82
N LEU A 23 11.02 -2.83 -4.47
CA LEU A 23 9.88 -2.25 -5.19
C LEU A 23 8.83 -1.67 -4.24
N ALA A 24 8.54 -2.35 -3.13
CA ALA A 24 7.60 -1.84 -2.13
C ALA A 24 8.09 -0.54 -1.47
N ASP A 25 9.38 -0.47 -1.14
CA ASP A 25 10.01 0.73 -0.59
C ASP A 25 9.95 1.88 -1.60
N PHE A 26 10.29 1.63 -2.86
CA PHE A 26 10.22 2.63 -3.92
C PHE A 26 8.80 3.22 -4.08
N VAL A 27 7.77 2.37 -4.13
CA VAL A 27 6.39 2.84 -4.24
C VAL A 27 5.99 3.67 -3.02
N SER A 28 6.42 3.26 -1.81
CA SER A 28 6.14 4.00 -0.57
C SER A 28 6.80 5.37 -0.57
N ASP A 29 8.04 5.49 -1.02
CA ASP A 29 8.75 6.76 -1.17
C ASP A 29 8.06 7.70 -2.17
N LEU A 30 7.50 7.17 -3.25
CA LEU A 30 6.72 7.97 -4.21
C LEU A 30 5.45 8.55 -3.58
N VAL A 31 4.74 7.77 -2.77
CA VAL A 31 3.54 8.22 -2.04
C VAL A 31 3.91 9.37 -1.09
N ILE A 32 4.99 9.22 -0.31
CA ILE A 32 5.48 10.24 0.62
C ILE A 32 5.88 11.53 -0.14
N LYS A 33 6.63 11.40 -1.24
CA LYS A 33 7.05 12.55 -2.05
C LYS A 33 5.89 13.30 -2.70
N ALA A 34 4.80 12.59 -3.00
CA ALA A 34 3.59 13.20 -3.51
C ALA A 34 2.78 13.95 -2.42
N GLY A 35 3.20 13.87 -1.15
CA GLY A 35 2.49 14.47 -0.02
C GLY A 35 1.19 13.73 0.34
N LEU A 36 1.13 12.43 0.02
CA LEU A 36 -0.01 11.58 0.36
C LEU A 36 0.27 10.86 1.68
N GLU A 37 -0.80 10.59 2.44
CA GLU A 37 -0.71 9.83 3.67
C GLU A 37 -0.46 8.35 3.41
N THR A 38 0.35 7.72 4.26
CA THR A 38 0.72 6.30 4.17
C THR A 38 -0.01 5.41 5.18
N SER A 39 -0.94 5.97 5.95
CA SER A 39 -1.74 5.22 6.92
C SER A 39 -3.21 5.61 6.85
N LEU A 40 -4.09 4.67 7.17
CA LEU A 40 -5.52 4.90 7.26
C LEU A 40 -5.86 5.84 8.44
N ALA A 41 -5.10 5.76 9.54
CA ALA A 41 -5.28 6.65 10.68
C ALA A 41 -5.06 8.13 10.33
N ALA A 42 -4.06 8.43 9.50
CA ALA A 42 -3.80 9.79 9.03
C ALA A 42 -4.88 10.32 8.05
N LEU A 43 -5.72 9.43 7.52
CA LEU A 43 -6.88 9.76 6.67
C LEU A 43 -8.20 9.77 7.46
N ASP A 44 -8.14 9.83 8.79
CA ASP A 44 -9.30 9.83 9.69
C ASP A 44 -10.23 8.60 9.53
N VAL A 45 -9.68 7.45 9.08
CA VAL A 45 -10.44 6.21 9.05
C VAL A 45 -10.63 5.69 10.47
N GLU A 46 -11.85 5.33 10.83
CA GLU A 46 -12.15 4.74 12.12
C GLU A 46 -11.67 3.29 12.20
N LYS A 47 -10.82 2.96 13.17
CA LYS A 47 -10.29 1.58 13.36
C LYS A 47 -11.38 0.51 13.48
N LEU A 48 -12.53 0.87 14.06
CA LEU A 48 -13.65 -0.04 14.24
C LEU A 48 -14.35 -0.40 12.92
N ARG A 49 -14.12 0.37 11.84
CA ARG A 49 -14.70 0.13 10.51
C ARG A 49 -13.91 -0.85 9.64
N LEU A 50 -12.68 -1.21 10.01
CA LEU A 50 -11.83 -2.08 9.18
C LEU A 50 -12.48 -3.44 8.84
N PRO A 51 -13.21 -4.12 9.74
CA PRO A 51 -13.94 -5.35 9.39
C PRO A 51 -14.99 -5.12 8.30
N ASP A 52 -15.80 -4.06 8.41
CA ASP A 52 -16.81 -3.73 7.40
C ASP A 52 -16.17 -3.46 6.03
N LEU A 53 -15.05 -2.72 6.03
CA LEU A 53 -14.30 -2.42 4.81
C LEU A 53 -13.74 -3.68 4.15
N ALA A 54 -13.29 -4.66 4.94
CA ALA A 54 -12.82 -5.95 4.43
C ALA A 54 -13.98 -6.75 3.82
N GLY A 55 -15.13 -6.83 4.51
CA GLY A 55 -16.31 -7.53 4.03
C GLY A 55 -16.85 -6.95 2.72
N GLU A 56 -16.82 -5.63 2.55
CA GLU A 56 -17.20 -4.99 1.29
C GLU A 56 -16.14 -5.17 0.19
N ALA A 57 -14.86 -5.15 0.53
CA ALA A 57 -13.77 -5.32 -0.42
C ALA A 57 -13.77 -6.71 -1.09
N VAL A 58 -14.11 -7.77 -0.35
CA VAL A 58 -14.27 -9.14 -0.91
C VAL A 58 -15.31 -9.18 -2.03
N LYS A 59 -16.40 -8.41 -1.91
CA LYS A 59 -17.51 -8.38 -2.87
C LYS A 59 -17.17 -7.59 -4.13
N GLN A 60 -16.13 -6.77 -4.10
CA GLN A 60 -15.75 -5.95 -5.24
C GLN A 60 -15.24 -6.80 -6.41
N TRP A 61 -15.50 -6.35 -7.62
CA TRP A 61 -15.09 -7.07 -8.84
C TRP A 61 -13.57 -7.27 -8.92
N THR A 62 -12.78 -6.36 -8.32
CA THR A 62 -11.31 -6.42 -8.27
C THR A 62 -10.78 -7.59 -7.45
N SER A 63 -11.52 -8.04 -6.43
CA SER A 63 -11.17 -9.23 -5.65
C SER A 63 -11.01 -10.47 -6.55
N ARG A 64 -11.85 -10.59 -7.59
CA ARG A 64 -11.82 -11.72 -8.54
C ARG A 64 -10.63 -11.70 -9.51
N PHE A 65 -10.03 -10.53 -9.73
CA PHE A 65 -8.90 -10.35 -10.64
C PHE A 65 -7.56 -10.14 -9.90
N ASN A 66 -7.56 -10.13 -8.57
CA ASN A 66 -6.33 -10.12 -7.80
C ASN A 66 -5.53 -11.40 -8.12
N PRO A 67 -4.24 -11.32 -8.52
CA PRO A 67 -3.44 -12.50 -8.84
C PRO A 67 -3.31 -13.46 -7.66
N ARG A 68 -3.51 -12.96 -6.43
CA ARG A 68 -3.63 -13.77 -5.23
C ARG A 68 -5.10 -13.86 -4.83
N LYS A 69 -5.59 -15.09 -4.59
CA LYS A 69 -6.89 -15.29 -3.96
C LYS A 69 -6.88 -14.67 -2.56
N VAL A 70 -7.88 -13.83 -2.29
CA VAL A 70 -8.08 -13.16 -1.01
C VAL A 70 -9.52 -13.37 -0.55
N GLU A 71 -9.68 -13.62 0.74
CA GLU A 71 -10.95 -13.61 1.45
C GLU A 71 -10.93 -12.45 2.47
N GLU A 72 -12.01 -12.31 3.25
CA GLU A 72 -12.21 -11.18 4.16
C GLU A 72 -11.08 -11.08 5.19
N ALA A 73 -10.58 -12.22 5.69
CA ALA A 73 -9.51 -12.26 6.67
C ALA A 73 -8.16 -11.72 6.13
N GLU A 74 -7.81 -12.03 4.87
CA GLU A 74 -6.59 -11.50 4.27
C GLU A 74 -6.70 -9.98 4.05
N LEU A 75 -7.86 -9.50 3.59
CA LEU A 75 -8.09 -8.06 3.38
C LEU A 75 -8.12 -7.30 4.70
N LEU A 76 -8.73 -7.85 5.75
CA LEU A 76 -8.69 -7.27 7.08
C LEU A 76 -7.27 -7.16 7.61
N SER A 77 -6.45 -8.20 7.43
CA SER A 77 -5.04 -8.18 7.85
C SER A 77 -4.25 -7.07 7.13
N LEU A 78 -4.54 -6.83 5.84
CA LEU A 78 -3.94 -5.73 5.09
C LEU A 78 -4.38 -4.35 5.61
N TYR A 79 -5.67 -4.17 5.88
CA TYR A 79 -6.15 -2.93 6.48
C TYR A 79 -5.55 -2.67 7.86
N GLN A 80 -5.37 -3.71 8.68
CA GLN A 80 -4.70 -3.61 9.98
C GLN A 80 -3.21 -3.25 9.85
N ALA A 81 -2.53 -3.77 8.82
CA ALA A 81 -1.13 -3.43 8.55
C ALA A 81 -0.94 -1.98 8.06
N ALA A 82 -1.98 -1.41 7.42
CA ALA A 82 -1.97 -0.05 6.90
C ALA A 82 -2.62 0.99 7.83
N PHE A 83 -3.06 0.60 9.04
CA PHE A 83 -3.71 1.49 10.00
C PHE A 83 -2.70 2.19 10.90
#